data_AF-A0A4R4LGG3-F1
#
_entry.id   AF-A0A4R4LGG3-F1
#
_cell.length_a   1.000
_cell.length_b   1.000
_cell.length_c   1.000
_cell.angle_alpha   90.00
_cell.angle_beta   90.00
_cell.angle_gamma   90.00
#
_symmetry.space_group_name_H-M   'P 1'
#
loop_
_entity.id
_entity.type
_entity.pdbx_description
1 polymer ?
#
loop_
_entity_poly.entity_id
_entity_poly.type
_entity_poly.pdbx_seq_one_letter_code
_entity_poly.pdbx_strand_id
1 'polypeptide(L)'
;MGNVVAPPSASRTGPGTGRRGRGTPLAIAAIAALAVATASGGVIAALTTEPTEPARSSDAQPAPNVPPGDPVNVATGGAVAPLRRVVPPDVLAVGRGSIPAAKIKKIASLGRVRDVVAVAGGAVQLQGRQVNAFAVDPSAFRSWTPPGTAKDSALWEALAADRFVVSPAAAEQLGLARGTRYPVIGRTMPNLMMGGAGPFGLPGIDMLVSGSSGNQIGLVPNVAVLVNAPGVSPAKVVQAVTKVLGPGTNVVNLHEYQTPGDGGRPSSYLDLYKQAATTCRGLSWTVLAAIGQVESDHGRNAGPSSAGALGPMQFMPATWKAYGVDGDRDGRADIMNPYDAIPGAAKYLCANGAGRGGKQLYRAVYQYNHAHWYVQKVLSLARAYAARFS
;
A
#
# COMPACT_ATOMS: atom_id res chain seq x y z
N MET A 1 -63.73 40.80 17.58
CA MET A 1 -62.71 39.98 18.26
C MET A 1 -61.34 40.51 17.81
N GLY A 2 -60.80 41.50 18.53
CA GLY A 2 -59.45 42.06 18.31
C GLY A 2 -58.38 41.17 18.94
N ASN A 3 -57.08 41.46 18.88
CA ASN A 3 -56.36 42.65 18.46
C ASN A 3 -54.87 42.26 18.26
N VAL A 4 -54.19 43.03 17.41
CA VAL A 4 -52.76 43.40 17.31
C VAL A 4 -51.81 42.97 18.45
N VAL A 5 -50.54 42.66 18.13
CA VAL A 5 -49.29 43.27 18.70
C VAL A 5 -48.04 42.39 18.43
N ALA A 6 -47.00 43.03 17.90
CA ALA A 6 -45.58 42.73 18.14
C ALA A 6 -44.94 43.98 18.79
N PRO A 7 -43.68 44.00 19.26
CA PRO A 7 -42.86 43.09 20.08
C PRO A 7 -42.54 43.76 21.45
N PRO A 8 -41.43 43.44 22.16
CA PRO A 8 -40.30 44.38 22.06
C PRO A 8 -38.90 43.75 22.11
N SER A 9 -37.97 44.49 21.50
CA SER A 9 -36.53 44.41 21.74
C SER A 9 -36.16 45.12 23.05
N ALA A 10 -35.23 44.58 23.84
CA ALA A 10 -34.43 45.37 24.76
C ALA A 10 -33.02 44.81 24.90
N SER A 11 -32.06 45.72 24.73
CA SER A 11 -30.61 45.57 24.69
C SER A 11 -29.93 45.83 26.06
N ARG A 12 -28.63 45.50 26.12
CA ARG A 12 -27.56 45.93 27.08
C ARG A 12 -27.43 45.01 28.31
N THR A 13 -26.27 44.55 28.79
CA THR A 13 -24.87 45.08 28.86
C THR A 13 -23.86 43.92 29.05
N GLY A 14 -22.62 44.03 28.52
CA GLY A 14 -21.48 43.14 28.86
C GLY A 14 -20.81 43.50 30.20
N PRO A 15 -19.49 43.32 30.42
CA PRO A 15 -18.55 42.26 30.04
C PRO A 15 -17.92 41.57 31.29
N GLY A 16 -17.18 40.46 31.15
CA GLY A 16 -16.29 40.04 32.25
C GLY A 16 -15.77 38.61 32.24
N THR A 17 -14.46 38.48 31.93
CA THR A 17 -13.50 37.51 32.49
C THR A 17 -13.81 36.02 32.27
N GLY A 18 -13.07 35.27 31.45
CA GLY A 18 -11.62 35.11 31.50
C GLY A 18 -11.30 33.70 31.98
N ARG A 19 -11.07 32.76 31.06
CA ARG A 19 -10.29 31.57 31.36
C ARG A 19 -9.52 31.09 30.14
N ARG A 20 -8.23 31.37 30.17
CA ARG A 20 -7.19 30.78 29.33
C ARG A 20 -7.24 29.26 29.46
N GLY A 21 -7.47 28.57 28.35
CA GLY A 21 -7.14 27.16 28.18
C GLY A 21 -6.08 27.05 27.09
N ARG A 22 -4.82 26.86 27.51
CA ARG A 22 -3.74 26.24 26.71
C ARG A 22 -4.33 24.96 26.10
N GLY A 23 -4.28 24.72 24.79
CA GLY A 23 -3.10 24.67 23.95
C GLY A 23 -2.76 23.20 23.69
N THR A 24 -3.14 22.70 22.51
CA THR A 24 -2.45 21.59 21.81
C THR A 24 -2.69 21.81 20.32
N PRO A 25 -1.71 22.31 19.56
CA PRO A 25 -1.79 22.24 18.11
C PRO A 25 -1.64 20.78 17.70
N LEU A 26 -2.59 20.28 16.91
CA LEU A 26 -2.42 19.06 16.14
C LEU A 26 -1.22 19.26 15.20
N ALA A 27 -0.07 18.73 15.60
CA ALA A 27 1.11 18.66 14.76
C ALA A 27 0.85 17.63 13.66
N ILE A 28 0.42 18.10 12.50
CA ILE A 28 0.57 17.34 11.25
C ILE A 28 2.08 17.24 11.02
N ALA A 29 2.65 16.05 11.20
CA ALA A 29 4.04 15.79 10.88
C ALA A 29 4.20 15.80 9.36
N ALA A 30 4.43 16.99 8.79
CA ALA A 30 4.93 17.14 7.44
C ALA A 30 6.34 16.55 7.38
N ILE A 31 6.57 15.58 6.49
CA ILE A 31 7.94 15.17 6.14
C ILE A 31 8.58 16.39 5.46
N ALA A 32 9.55 16.99 6.14
CA ALA A 32 10.30 18.11 5.59
C ALA A 32 11.11 17.64 4.38
N ALA A 33 10.68 18.04 3.18
CA ALA A 33 11.51 18.00 1.98
C ALA A 33 12.65 19.01 2.16
N LEU A 34 13.88 18.52 2.32
CA LEU A 34 15.07 19.38 2.38
C LEU A 34 15.43 19.81 0.96
N ALA A 35 15.09 21.04 0.58
CA ALA A 35 15.59 21.67 -0.62
C ALA A 35 16.99 22.22 -0.35
N VAL A 36 18.02 21.67 -1.01
CA VAL A 36 19.33 22.31 -1.12
C VAL A 36 19.42 22.86 -2.54
N ALA A 37 19.22 24.16 -2.68
CA ALA A 37 19.50 24.88 -3.91
C ALA A 37 20.97 25.32 -3.89
N THR A 38 21.77 24.85 -4.85
CA THR A 38 23.04 25.47 -5.19
C THR A 38 23.02 25.82 -6.67
N ALA A 39 23.08 27.13 -6.93
CA ALA A 39 23.18 27.74 -8.25
C ALA A 39 24.64 27.73 -8.73
N SER A 40 24.85 27.24 -9.95
CA SER A 40 25.99 27.52 -10.85
C SER A 40 25.78 26.61 -12.07
N GLY A 41 25.47 27.09 -13.27
CA GLY A 41 26.23 28.07 -14.05
C GLY A 41 27.31 27.32 -14.82
N GLY A 42 27.08 26.99 -16.09
CA GLY A 42 28.05 26.28 -16.92
C GLY A 42 27.53 25.89 -18.30
N VAL A 43 27.69 26.80 -19.26
CA VAL A 43 27.63 26.58 -20.71
C VAL A 43 28.91 25.85 -21.13
N ILE A 44 28.87 24.77 -21.95
CA ILE A 44 29.85 24.47 -23.03
C ILE A 44 29.22 23.56 -24.11
N ALA A 45 29.32 24.08 -25.34
CA ALA A 45 29.46 23.53 -26.69
C ALA A 45 29.22 22.04 -27.02
N ALA A 46 28.45 21.88 -28.10
CA ALA A 46 28.39 20.70 -28.96
C ALA A 46 29.70 20.48 -29.73
N LEU A 47 30.12 19.21 -29.86
CA LEU A 47 31.07 18.76 -30.89
C LEU A 47 30.65 17.40 -31.43
N THR A 48 30.35 17.45 -32.73
CA THR A 48 30.25 16.46 -33.80
C THR A 48 30.62 14.99 -33.56
N THR A 49 29.75 14.14 -34.08
CA THR A 49 29.86 12.70 -34.36
C THR A 49 30.82 12.37 -35.50
N GLU A 50 31.52 11.23 -35.41
CA GLU A 50 31.83 10.37 -36.57
C GLU A 50 31.61 8.88 -36.20
N PRO A 51 31.19 8.01 -37.15
CA PRO A 51 30.82 6.62 -36.89
C PRO A 51 31.98 5.64 -37.15
N THR A 52 32.07 4.57 -36.37
CA THR A 52 32.96 3.43 -36.67
C THR A 52 32.17 2.13 -36.66
N GLU A 53 32.23 1.42 -37.79
CA GLU A 53 31.61 0.12 -38.08
C GLU A 53 32.33 -1.07 -37.38
N PRO A 54 31.71 -2.27 -37.36
CA PRO A 54 31.86 -3.23 -36.26
C PRO A 54 32.95 -4.30 -36.49
N ALA A 55 33.61 -4.70 -35.40
CA ALA A 55 34.51 -5.86 -35.38
C ALA A 55 33.83 -7.10 -34.79
N ARG A 56 34.08 -8.23 -35.47
CA ARG A 56 33.48 -9.55 -35.29
C ARG A 56 33.88 -10.26 -33.98
N SER A 57 32.97 -11.14 -33.59
CA SER A 57 33.05 -12.23 -32.61
C SER A 57 34.34 -13.05 -32.64
N SER A 58 34.88 -13.33 -31.46
CA SER A 58 35.76 -14.49 -31.20
C SER A 58 35.47 -15.09 -29.82
N ASP A 59 35.13 -16.38 -29.87
CA ASP A 59 35.35 -17.49 -28.94
C ASP A 59 34.94 -17.42 -27.46
N ALA A 60 33.96 -18.28 -27.15
CA ALA A 60 33.49 -18.61 -25.83
C ALA A 60 34.46 -19.53 -25.09
N GLN A 61 34.85 -19.14 -23.88
CA GLN A 61 35.63 -19.96 -22.95
C GLN A 61 34.69 -20.46 -21.82
N PRO A 62 34.78 -21.75 -21.39
CA PRO A 62 33.82 -22.31 -20.44
C PRO A 62 34.05 -21.77 -19.01
N ALA A 63 32.94 -21.54 -18.29
CA ALA A 63 32.92 -20.92 -16.98
C ALA A 63 33.51 -21.82 -15.86
N PRO A 64 34.20 -21.26 -14.86
CA PRO A 64 34.68 -22.00 -13.70
C PRO A 64 33.55 -22.28 -12.68
N ASN A 65 33.59 -23.47 -12.06
CA ASN A 65 32.72 -23.85 -10.95
C ASN A 65 33.08 -23.05 -9.67
N VAL A 66 32.08 -22.41 -9.04
CA VAL A 66 32.22 -21.66 -7.78
C VAL A 66 31.34 -22.28 -6.68
N PRO A 67 31.88 -22.57 -5.47
CA PRO A 67 31.12 -23.10 -4.33
C PRO A 67 30.28 -22.01 -3.61
N PRO A 68 29.26 -22.36 -2.80
CA PRO A 68 28.24 -21.41 -2.38
C PRO A 68 28.65 -20.56 -1.17
N GLY A 69 28.60 -19.22 -1.31
CA GLY A 69 28.71 -18.26 -0.20
C GLY A 69 28.45 -16.79 -0.57
N ASP A 70 27.69 -16.10 0.29
CA ASP A 70 27.61 -14.64 0.52
C ASP A 70 26.89 -13.69 -0.49
N PRO A 71 26.39 -12.51 -0.02
CA PRO A 71 25.11 -11.93 -0.46
C PRO A 71 25.17 -11.36 -1.87
N VAL A 72 24.15 -11.71 -2.64
CA VAL A 72 24.03 -11.50 -4.09
C VAL A 72 24.14 -10.03 -4.51
N ASN A 73 25.07 -9.77 -5.43
CA ASN A 73 25.24 -8.54 -6.17
C ASN A 73 24.23 -8.43 -7.33
N VAL A 74 23.82 -7.18 -7.55
CA VAL A 74 22.95 -6.57 -8.57
C VAL A 74 23.07 -7.19 -9.97
N ALA A 75 21.93 -7.53 -10.59
CA ALA A 75 21.88 -7.96 -11.98
C ALA A 75 21.63 -6.76 -12.91
N THR A 76 22.61 -6.49 -13.78
CA THR A 76 22.46 -5.63 -14.96
C THR A 76 21.67 -6.36 -16.05
N GLY A 77 20.56 -5.77 -16.51
CA GLY A 77 19.99 -5.91 -17.86
C GLY A 77 19.41 -7.27 -18.28
N GLY A 78 18.07 -7.30 -18.42
CA GLY A 78 17.40 -8.13 -19.44
C GLY A 78 16.46 -9.24 -18.94
N ALA A 79 16.75 -9.90 -17.81
CA ALA A 79 15.88 -10.96 -17.28
C ALA A 79 15.51 -10.70 -15.82
N VAL A 80 14.23 -10.48 -15.56
CA VAL A 80 13.70 -10.44 -14.19
C VAL A 80 13.58 -11.87 -13.70
N ALA A 81 14.26 -12.22 -12.60
CA ALA A 81 14.17 -13.56 -12.01
C ALA A 81 12.70 -13.93 -11.71
N PRO A 82 12.26 -15.20 -11.66
CA PRO A 82 10.85 -15.56 -11.40
C PRO A 82 10.37 -15.31 -9.97
N LEU A 83 9.07 -15.03 -9.77
CA LEU A 83 8.51 -14.72 -8.43
C LEU A 83 8.46 -15.99 -7.60
N ARG A 84 9.30 -16.05 -6.56
CA ARG A 84 9.31 -17.20 -5.64
C ARG A 84 8.25 -17.07 -4.55
N ARG A 85 8.16 -15.91 -3.93
CA ARG A 85 7.20 -15.57 -2.87
C ARG A 85 7.01 -14.06 -2.78
N VAL A 86 5.92 -13.64 -2.15
CA VAL A 86 5.74 -12.26 -1.69
C VAL A 86 6.33 -12.13 -0.29
N VAL A 87 7.00 -11.02 -0.02
CA VAL A 87 7.67 -10.63 1.23
C VAL A 87 7.00 -9.34 1.71
N PRO A 88 5.93 -9.42 2.53
CA PRO A 88 5.26 -8.22 3.02
C PRO A 88 6.18 -7.45 3.99
N PRO A 89 6.50 -6.17 3.73
CA PRO A 89 7.36 -5.41 4.63
C PRO A 89 6.59 -5.01 5.90
N ASP A 90 7.23 -5.16 7.06
CA ASP A 90 6.67 -4.75 8.35
C ASP A 90 7.11 -3.33 8.74
N VAL A 91 8.34 -2.96 8.36
CA VAL A 91 8.96 -1.68 8.72
C VAL A 91 9.68 -1.09 7.51
N LEU A 92 9.56 0.22 7.35
CA LEU A 92 10.39 1.05 6.47
C LEU A 92 11.22 1.99 7.33
N ALA A 93 12.55 1.88 7.26
CA ALA A 93 13.47 2.81 7.88
C ALA A 93 14.11 3.71 6.83
N VAL A 94 14.03 5.02 7.01
CA VAL A 94 14.62 6.03 6.10
C VAL A 94 15.65 6.85 6.86
N GLY A 95 16.88 6.85 6.37
CA GLY A 95 17.96 7.67 6.89
C GLY A 95 17.93 9.09 6.32
N ARG A 96 18.57 10.04 7.02
CA ARG A 96 18.90 11.37 6.47
C ARG A 96 19.95 11.34 5.35
N GLY A 97 20.58 10.19 5.16
CA GLY A 97 21.59 9.90 4.16
C GLY A 97 21.81 8.40 4.06
N SER A 98 22.90 7.98 3.44
CA SER A 98 23.20 6.54 3.27
C SER A 98 23.32 5.82 4.61
N ILE A 99 22.57 4.73 4.77
CA ILE A 99 22.64 3.85 5.94
C ILE A 99 23.86 2.93 5.75
N PRO A 100 24.81 2.91 6.71
CA PRO A 100 25.99 2.06 6.61
C PRO A 100 25.66 0.58 6.47
N ALA A 101 26.36 -0.12 5.57
CA ALA A 101 26.17 -1.55 5.32
C ALA A 101 26.29 -2.41 6.61
N ALA A 102 27.19 -2.03 7.53
CA ALA A 102 27.32 -2.70 8.83
C ALA A 102 26.04 -2.63 9.67
N LYS A 103 25.29 -1.51 9.61
CA LYS A 103 24.00 -1.39 10.30
C LYS A 103 22.92 -2.21 9.61
N ILE A 104 22.91 -2.25 8.28
CA ILE A 104 21.97 -3.08 7.50
C ILE A 104 22.20 -4.56 7.83
N LYS A 105 23.46 -5.02 7.84
CA LYS A 105 23.82 -6.39 8.24
C LYS A 105 23.38 -6.69 9.68
N LYS A 106 23.53 -5.73 10.58
CA LYS A 106 23.06 -5.85 11.97
C LYS A 106 21.53 -5.93 12.09
N ILE A 107 20.78 -5.24 11.23
CA ILE A 107 19.31 -5.38 11.15
C ILE A 107 18.95 -6.78 10.66
N ALA A 108 19.62 -7.27 9.61
CA ALA A 108 19.39 -8.60 9.06
C ALA A 108 19.71 -9.72 10.07
N SER A 109 20.62 -9.48 11.04
CA SER A 109 20.94 -10.43 12.10
C SER A 109 20.02 -10.32 13.34
N LEU A 110 19.02 -9.42 13.35
CA LEU A 110 18.09 -9.33 14.47
C LEU A 110 17.21 -10.59 14.54
N GLY A 111 16.96 -11.08 15.76
CA GLY A 111 16.11 -12.24 15.97
C GLY A 111 14.72 -12.05 15.35
N ARG A 112 14.26 -13.05 14.59
CA ARG A 112 12.97 -13.09 13.86
C ARG A 112 12.83 -12.15 12.67
N VAL A 113 13.85 -11.34 12.34
CA VAL A 113 13.96 -10.75 11.00
C VAL A 113 14.27 -11.87 10.02
N ARG A 114 13.52 -11.93 8.91
CA ARG A 114 13.69 -12.95 7.87
C ARG A 114 14.31 -12.39 6.61
N ASP A 115 13.79 -11.26 6.15
CA ASP A 115 14.25 -10.62 4.93
C ASP A 115 14.51 -9.13 5.21
N VAL A 116 15.53 -8.58 4.54
CA VAL A 116 15.89 -7.16 4.57
C VAL A 116 16.29 -6.76 3.15
N VAL A 117 15.79 -5.62 2.68
CA VAL A 117 16.25 -5.01 1.42
C VAL A 117 16.59 -3.55 1.67
N ALA A 118 17.75 -3.12 1.17
CA ALA A 118 18.14 -1.72 1.15
C ALA A 118 17.94 -1.16 -0.26
N VAL A 119 17.45 0.07 -0.34
CA VAL A 119 17.17 0.73 -1.61
C VAL A 119 17.78 2.12 -1.66
N ALA A 120 18.12 2.54 -2.88
CA ALA A 120 18.46 3.92 -3.14
C ALA A 120 17.18 4.76 -3.20
N GLY A 121 17.26 6.03 -2.84
CA GLY A 121 16.07 6.88 -2.86
C GLY A 121 16.37 8.37 -2.80
N GLY A 122 15.34 9.16 -3.07
CA GLY A 122 15.42 10.62 -3.08
C GLY A 122 14.20 11.25 -3.73
N ALA A 123 14.14 12.58 -3.66
CA ALA A 123 13.12 13.35 -4.36
C ALA A 123 13.64 13.78 -5.74
N VAL A 124 12.78 13.68 -6.75
CA VAL A 124 13.03 14.16 -8.12
C VAL A 124 11.82 14.97 -8.59
N GLN A 125 11.95 15.79 -9.63
CA GLN A 125 10.79 16.41 -10.26
C GLN A 125 10.34 15.64 -11.49
N LEU A 126 9.03 15.46 -11.61
CA LEU A 126 8.36 14.86 -12.75
C LEU A 126 7.12 15.71 -13.04
N GLN A 127 6.96 16.17 -14.29
CA GLN A 127 5.85 17.05 -14.68
C GLN A 127 5.73 18.30 -13.78
N GLY A 128 6.87 18.90 -13.40
CA GLY A 128 6.91 20.09 -12.55
C GLY A 128 6.52 19.87 -11.08
N ARG A 129 6.29 18.61 -10.66
CA ARG A 129 5.98 18.26 -9.28
C ARG A 129 7.06 17.37 -8.69
N GLN A 130 7.36 17.61 -7.42
CA GLN A 130 8.30 16.77 -6.68
C GLN A 130 7.63 15.43 -6.35
N VAL A 131 8.31 14.34 -6.67
CA VAL A 131 7.91 12.95 -6.39
C VAL A 131 9.02 12.23 -5.65
N ASN A 132 8.68 11.30 -4.77
CA ASN A 132 9.67 10.47 -4.09
C ASN A 132 9.92 9.19 -4.89
N ALA A 133 11.19 8.95 -5.23
CA ALA A 133 11.60 7.83 -6.05
C ALA A 133 12.49 6.85 -5.28
N PHE A 134 12.32 5.56 -5.54
CA PHE A 134 13.29 4.52 -5.18
C PHE A 134 13.97 3.94 -6.42
N ALA A 135 15.27 3.72 -6.31
CA ALA A 135 16.02 2.89 -7.24
C ALA A 135 16.15 1.48 -6.67
N VAL A 136 15.70 0.51 -7.46
CA VAL A 136 15.58 -0.88 -7.01
C VAL A 136 16.12 -1.84 -8.05
N ASP A 137 16.58 -3.01 -7.59
CA ASP A 137 16.79 -4.18 -8.45
C ASP A 137 15.42 -4.86 -8.65
N PRO A 138 14.92 -4.99 -9.90
CA PRO A 138 13.59 -5.56 -10.16
C PRO A 138 13.42 -6.98 -9.61
N SER A 139 14.46 -7.81 -9.69
CA SER A 139 14.43 -9.21 -9.27
C SER A 139 14.34 -9.34 -7.74
N ALA A 140 15.12 -8.54 -7.01
CA ALA A 140 15.15 -8.53 -5.56
C ALA A 140 13.94 -7.82 -4.96
N PHE A 141 13.52 -6.70 -5.57
CA PHE A 141 12.54 -5.81 -4.97
C PHE A 141 11.09 -6.23 -5.23
N ARG A 142 10.78 -6.90 -6.34
CA ARG A 142 9.36 -7.13 -6.67
C ARG A 142 8.58 -7.90 -5.62
N SER A 143 9.25 -8.79 -4.88
CA SER A 143 8.64 -9.56 -3.81
C SER A 143 8.11 -8.68 -2.67
N TRP A 144 8.65 -7.46 -2.53
CA TRP A 144 8.30 -6.49 -1.48
C TRP A 144 7.08 -5.62 -1.81
N THR A 145 6.44 -5.85 -2.95
CA THR A 145 5.24 -5.11 -3.38
C THR A 145 3.97 -5.95 -3.18
N PRO A 146 2.77 -5.32 -3.20
CA PRO A 146 1.50 -6.03 -3.15
C PRO A 146 1.40 -7.16 -4.18
N PRO A 147 0.67 -8.26 -3.89
CA PRO A 147 0.63 -9.45 -4.75
C PRO A 147 0.26 -9.18 -6.22
N GLY A 148 -0.58 -8.17 -6.50
CA GLY A 148 -0.91 -7.76 -7.86
C GLY A 148 0.32 -7.25 -8.61
N THR A 149 0.97 -6.22 -8.05
CA THR A 149 2.21 -5.62 -8.58
C THR A 149 3.33 -6.64 -8.65
N ALA A 150 3.52 -7.48 -7.62
CA ALA A 150 4.58 -8.48 -7.58
C ALA A 150 4.47 -9.54 -8.70
N LYS A 151 3.25 -9.82 -9.17
CA LYS A 151 2.97 -10.79 -10.25
C LYS A 151 2.96 -10.17 -11.65
N ASP A 152 3.00 -8.84 -11.77
CA ASP A 152 2.99 -8.15 -13.06
C ASP A 152 4.38 -8.20 -13.72
N SER A 153 4.65 -9.29 -14.45
CA SER A 153 5.92 -9.45 -15.16
C SER A 153 6.22 -8.29 -16.11
N ALA A 154 5.21 -7.76 -16.81
CA ALA A 154 5.40 -6.68 -17.78
C ALA A 154 5.85 -5.38 -17.10
N LEU A 155 5.34 -5.09 -15.90
CA LEU A 155 5.76 -3.94 -15.11
C LEU A 155 7.24 -4.05 -14.68
N TRP A 156 7.67 -5.22 -14.20
CA TRP A 156 9.05 -5.43 -13.76
C TRP A 156 10.03 -5.53 -14.92
N GLU A 157 9.63 -6.13 -16.05
CA GLU A 157 10.41 -6.13 -17.29
C GLU A 157 10.59 -4.72 -17.83
N ALA A 158 9.56 -3.87 -17.74
CA ALA A 158 9.69 -2.46 -18.09
C ALA A 158 10.72 -1.76 -17.20
N LEU A 159 10.69 -2.00 -15.88
CA LEU A 159 11.67 -1.46 -14.94
C LEU A 159 13.10 -1.95 -15.23
N ALA A 160 13.25 -3.23 -15.56
CA ALA A 160 14.54 -3.83 -15.96
C ALA A 160 15.07 -3.29 -17.31
N ALA A 161 14.18 -2.78 -18.15
CA ALA A 161 14.50 -2.09 -19.41
C ALA A 161 14.66 -0.57 -19.25
N ASP A 162 14.98 -0.10 -18.04
CA ASP A 162 15.18 1.31 -17.70
C ASP A 162 13.96 2.22 -17.99
N ARG A 163 12.75 1.65 -17.93
CA ARG A 163 11.49 2.39 -17.96
C ARG A 163 11.00 2.58 -16.54
N PHE A 164 10.75 3.82 -16.13
CA PHE A 164 10.28 4.05 -14.77
C PHE A 164 8.82 3.59 -14.60
N VAL A 165 8.46 3.21 -13.39
CA VAL A 165 7.08 2.87 -13.04
C VAL A 165 6.61 3.78 -11.91
N VAL A 166 5.32 4.06 -11.83
CA VAL A 166 4.75 4.99 -10.83
C VAL A 166 3.60 4.36 -10.04
N SER A 167 3.28 4.96 -8.91
CA SER A 167 2.04 4.63 -8.19
C SER A 167 0.83 5.05 -9.04
N PRO A 168 -0.34 4.40 -8.90
CA PRO A 168 -1.55 4.80 -9.63
C PRO A 168 -1.93 6.26 -9.35
N ALA A 169 -1.82 6.69 -8.09
CA ALA A 169 -2.10 8.06 -7.68
C ALA A 169 -1.16 9.07 -8.38
N ALA A 170 0.15 8.77 -8.48
CA ALA A 170 1.09 9.62 -9.19
C ALA A 170 0.82 9.64 -10.70
N ALA A 171 0.46 8.50 -11.31
CA ALA A 171 0.08 8.44 -12.71
C ALA A 171 -1.12 9.36 -13.03
N GLU A 172 -2.18 9.28 -12.22
CA GLU A 172 -3.38 10.09 -12.38
C GLU A 172 -3.11 11.58 -12.12
N GLN A 173 -2.50 11.92 -10.99
CA GLN A 173 -2.27 13.32 -10.59
C GLN A 173 -1.31 14.07 -11.50
N LEU A 174 -0.42 13.36 -12.18
CA LEU A 174 0.58 13.93 -13.09
C LEU A 174 0.22 13.73 -14.56
N GLY A 175 -0.92 13.09 -14.87
CA GLY A 175 -1.37 12.84 -16.24
C GLY A 175 -0.37 11.99 -17.05
N LEU A 176 0.21 10.97 -16.43
CA LEU A 176 1.25 10.15 -17.05
C LEU A 176 0.64 9.02 -17.88
N ALA A 177 1.21 8.78 -19.05
CA ALA A 177 0.79 7.76 -20.00
C ALA A 177 1.91 6.74 -20.23
N ARG A 178 1.55 5.45 -20.21
CA ARG A 178 2.45 4.35 -20.52
C ARG A 178 3.03 4.51 -21.93
N GLY A 179 4.34 4.28 -22.07
CA GLY A 179 5.06 4.41 -23.35
C GLY A 179 5.50 5.84 -23.68
N THR A 180 4.99 6.85 -22.98
CA THR A 180 5.42 8.24 -23.15
C THR A 180 6.72 8.49 -22.41
N ARG A 181 7.59 9.34 -23.00
CA ARG A 181 8.83 9.78 -22.37
C ARG A 181 8.64 11.08 -21.63
N TYR A 182 9.21 11.16 -20.44
CA TYR A 182 9.11 12.30 -19.55
C TYR A 182 10.51 12.73 -19.06
N PRO A 183 10.81 14.05 -19.06
CA PRO A 183 12.01 14.54 -18.41
C PRO A 183 11.88 14.34 -16.89
N VAL A 184 12.84 13.64 -16.30
CA VAL A 184 12.93 13.44 -14.85
C VAL A 184 14.08 14.28 -14.33
N ILE A 185 13.78 15.29 -13.51
CA ILE A 185 14.78 16.24 -13.04
C ILE A 185 15.29 15.80 -11.67
N GLY A 186 16.56 15.39 -11.62
CA GLY A 186 17.31 15.11 -10.40
C GLY A 186 18.69 15.74 -10.48
N ARG A 187 19.74 14.96 -10.25
CA ARG A 187 21.13 15.38 -10.55
C ARG A 187 21.36 15.66 -12.03
N THR A 188 20.73 14.84 -12.88
CA THR A 188 20.69 15.03 -14.33
C THR A 188 19.22 15.10 -14.78
N MET A 189 18.97 15.29 -16.08
CA MET A 189 17.62 15.39 -16.66
C MET A 189 17.39 14.37 -17.79
N PRO A 190 17.45 13.06 -17.52
CA PRO A 190 17.18 12.06 -18.54
C PRO A 190 15.70 12.09 -18.96
N ASN A 191 15.47 11.77 -20.23
CA ASN A 191 14.13 11.59 -20.77
C ASN A 191 13.73 10.11 -20.69
N LEU A 192 13.13 9.73 -19.56
CA LEU A 192 12.82 8.33 -19.26
C LEU A 192 11.42 7.96 -19.76
N MET A 193 11.26 6.73 -20.23
CA MET A 193 9.95 6.22 -20.66
C MET A 193 9.17 5.68 -19.46
N MET A 194 7.86 5.99 -19.38
CA MET A 194 6.98 5.36 -18.40
C MET A 194 6.64 3.94 -18.83
N GLY A 195 7.00 2.96 -18.01
CA GLY A 195 6.78 1.53 -18.23
C GLY A 195 5.37 1.06 -17.86
N GLY A 196 4.76 1.67 -16.85
CA GLY A 196 3.45 1.32 -16.32
C GLY A 196 3.19 1.92 -14.94
N ALA A 197 2.05 1.58 -14.36
CA ALA A 197 1.68 2.00 -13.01
C ALA A 197 1.18 0.80 -12.20
N GLY A 198 1.49 0.78 -10.91
CA GLY A 198 1.04 -0.27 -10.00
C GLY A 198 1.24 0.13 -8.54
N PRO A 199 0.39 -0.34 -7.60
CA PRO A 199 0.52 0.02 -6.20
C PRO A 199 1.83 -0.56 -5.62
N PHE A 200 2.65 0.26 -4.98
CA PHE A 200 3.92 -0.20 -4.38
C PHE A 200 3.77 -0.73 -2.97
N GLY A 201 2.65 -0.43 -2.28
CA GLY A 201 2.46 -0.79 -0.87
C GLY A 201 3.42 -0.06 0.08
N LEU A 202 3.96 1.08 -0.35
CA LEU A 202 4.91 1.88 0.40
C LEU A 202 4.42 3.32 0.51
N PRO A 203 4.24 3.85 1.73
CA PRO A 203 3.68 5.18 1.92
C PRO A 203 4.64 6.25 1.40
N GLY A 204 4.09 7.19 0.63
CA GLY A 204 4.82 8.35 0.14
C GLY A 204 5.86 8.05 -0.94
N ILE A 205 5.86 6.85 -1.54
CA ILE A 205 6.71 6.51 -2.69
C ILE A 205 5.87 6.55 -3.96
N ASP A 206 6.29 7.37 -4.91
CA ASP A 206 5.52 7.70 -6.11
C ASP A 206 6.10 7.05 -7.36
N MET A 207 7.40 6.74 -7.35
CA MET A 207 8.14 6.29 -8.52
C MET A 207 9.15 5.20 -8.17
N LEU A 208 9.26 4.16 -8.99
CA LEU A 208 10.38 3.23 -8.99
C LEU A 208 11.16 3.39 -10.28
N VAL A 209 12.49 3.37 -10.16
CA VAL A 209 13.43 3.36 -11.27
C VAL A 209 14.42 2.20 -11.10
N SER A 210 15.09 1.82 -12.18
CA SER A 210 16.22 0.90 -12.12
C SER A 210 17.41 1.54 -11.39
N GLY A 211 18.38 0.72 -10.99
CA GLY A 211 19.63 1.21 -10.40
C GLY A 211 20.40 2.16 -11.32
N SER A 212 20.45 1.90 -12.62
CA SER A 212 21.12 2.76 -13.61
C SER A 212 20.45 4.14 -13.68
N SER A 213 19.13 4.17 -13.84
CA SER A 213 18.33 5.40 -13.86
C SER A 213 18.43 6.16 -12.54
N GLY A 214 18.39 5.46 -11.41
CA GLY A 214 18.60 6.04 -10.08
C GLY A 214 19.95 6.72 -9.92
N ASN A 215 21.01 6.11 -10.41
CA ASN A 215 22.36 6.69 -10.39
C ASN A 215 22.44 7.96 -11.25
N GLN A 216 21.81 7.95 -12.44
CA GLN A 216 21.77 9.11 -13.33
C GLN A 216 21.03 10.29 -12.69
N ILE A 217 19.84 10.06 -12.12
CA ILE A 217 19.05 11.12 -11.46
C ILE A 217 19.56 11.43 -10.04
N GLY A 218 20.61 10.73 -9.57
CA GLY A 218 21.33 11.05 -8.35
C GLY A 218 20.66 10.61 -7.05
N LEU A 219 19.88 9.53 -7.08
CA LEU A 219 19.32 8.92 -5.87
C LEU A 219 20.43 8.45 -4.93
N VAL A 220 20.22 8.62 -3.63
CA VAL A 220 21.23 8.30 -2.62
C VAL A 220 21.16 6.80 -2.31
N PRO A 221 22.28 6.05 -2.42
CA PRO A 221 22.29 4.62 -2.15
C PRO A 221 22.02 4.32 -0.68
N ASN A 222 21.33 3.21 -0.41
CA ASN A 222 21.03 2.71 0.93
C ASN A 222 20.36 3.74 1.85
N VAL A 223 19.58 4.67 1.31
CA VAL A 223 18.88 5.69 2.13
C VAL A 223 17.70 5.08 2.87
N ALA A 224 17.13 3.99 2.35
CA ALA A 224 15.99 3.31 2.95
C ALA A 224 16.23 1.81 3.07
N VAL A 225 15.66 1.20 4.11
CA VAL A 225 15.70 -0.22 4.40
C VAL A 225 14.30 -0.71 4.72
N LEU A 226 13.84 -1.74 4.02
CA LEU A 226 12.63 -2.48 4.36
C LEU A 226 12.98 -3.74 5.13
N VAL A 227 12.16 -4.07 6.12
CA VAL A 227 12.37 -5.21 7.01
C VAL A 227 11.12 -6.07 7.05
N ASN A 228 11.29 -7.37 6.86
CA ASN A 228 10.26 -8.39 7.09
C ASN A 228 10.65 -9.24 8.31
N ALA A 229 9.77 -9.29 9.30
CA ALA A 229 9.92 -9.99 10.57
C ALA A 229 8.58 -10.64 10.98
N PRO A 230 8.13 -11.69 10.26
CA PRO A 230 6.80 -12.26 10.44
C PRO A 230 6.66 -12.89 11.83
N GLY A 231 5.48 -12.68 12.44
CA GLY A 231 5.20 -13.17 13.79
C GLY A 231 5.83 -12.32 14.91
N VAL A 232 6.35 -11.14 14.58
CA VAL A 232 6.74 -10.10 15.54
C VAL A 232 5.79 -8.92 15.40
N SER A 233 5.35 -8.35 16.51
CA SER A 233 4.57 -7.12 16.48
C SER A 233 5.41 -6.00 15.83
N PRO A 234 4.88 -5.27 14.83
CA PRO A 234 5.66 -4.25 14.11
C PRO A 234 6.28 -3.18 15.01
N ALA A 235 5.61 -2.79 16.09
CA ALA A 235 6.16 -1.86 17.10
C ALA A 235 7.48 -2.35 17.73
N LYS A 236 7.62 -3.66 17.97
CA LYS A 236 8.89 -4.25 18.48
C LYS A 236 9.98 -4.24 17.41
N VAL A 237 9.59 -4.45 16.15
CA VAL A 237 10.53 -4.36 15.01
C VAL A 237 11.02 -2.92 14.86
N VAL A 238 10.12 -1.94 14.92
CA VAL A 238 10.46 -0.50 14.92
C VAL A 238 11.47 -0.20 16.02
N GLN A 239 11.19 -0.57 17.27
CA GLN A 239 12.10 -0.34 18.40
C GLN A 239 13.49 -0.96 18.18
N ALA A 240 13.54 -2.21 17.69
CA ALA A 240 14.80 -2.91 17.44
C ALA A 240 15.60 -2.25 16.30
N VAL A 241 14.94 -1.91 15.20
CA VAL A 241 15.54 -1.23 14.05
C VAL A 241 16.03 0.17 14.44
N THR A 242 15.23 0.96 15.16
CA THR A 242 15.63 2.27 15.69
C THR A 242 16.86 2.17 16.60
N LYS A 243 16.94 1.14 17.45
CA LYS A 243 18.11 0.91 18.31
C LYS A 243 19.39 0.62 17.51
N VAL A 244 19.28 -0.06 16.38
CA VAL A 244 20.43 -0.32 15.49
C VAL A 244 20.83 0.92 14.71
N LEU A 245 19.85 1.66 14.19
CA LEU A 245 20.09 2.80 13.32
C LEU A 245 20.53 4.06 14.08
N GLY A 246 20.02 4.25 15.30
CA GLY A 246 20.31 5.42 16.12
C GLY A 246 19.52 6.67 15.70
N PRO A 247 19.80 7.81 16.34
CA PRO A 247 19.09 9.07 16.10
C PRO A 247 19.25 9.56 14.65
N GLY A 248 18.23 10.25 14.13
CA GLY A 248 18.24 10.80 12.77
C GLY A 248 17.79 9.82 11.67
N THR A 249 17.18 8.69 12.06
CA THR A 249 16.48 7.79 11.14
C THR A 249 14.98 7.79 11.46
N ASN A 250 14.15 7.89 10.42
CA ASN A 250 12.71 7.77 10.56
C ASN A 250 12.33 6.30 10.35
N VAL A 251 11.78 5.65 11.37
CA VAL A 251 11.43 4.23 11.32
C VAL A 251 9.92 4.11 11.43
N VAL A 252 9.31 3.62 10.35
CA VAL A 252 7.88 3.65 10.12
C VAL A 252 7.31 2.24 10.21
N ASN A 253 6.25 2.06 10.98
CA ASN A 253 5.47 0.83 11.01
C ASN A 253 4.56 0.76 9.78
N LEU A 254 4.85 -0.12 8.83
CA LEU A 254 4.08 -0.18 7.58
C LEU A 254 2.68 -0.78 7.75
N HIS A 255 2.37 -1.42 8.88
CA HIS A 255 1.01 -1.88 9.19
C HIS A 255 0.09 -0.74 9.63
N GLU A 256 0.65 0.39 10.09
CA GLU A 256 -0.13 1.61 10.37
C GLU A 256 -0.40 2.41 9.09
N TYR A 257 0.45 2.23 8.08
CA TYR A 257 0.35 2.85 6.75
C TYR A 257 -0.24 1.91 5.70
N GLN A 258 -0.71 0.73 6.11
CA GLN A 258 -1.83 0.09 5.46
C GLN A 258 -3.07 0.96 5.72
N THR A 259 -3.04 2.17 5.15
CA THR A 259 -4.25 2.89 4.81
C THR A 259 -5.11 1.93 4.00
N PRO A 260 -6.42 1.82 4.29
CA PRO A 260 -7.33 1.12 3.41
C PRO A 260 -7.07 1.66 2.00
N GLY A 261 -6.59 0.77 1.12
CA GLY A 261 -5.96 1.08 -0.16
C GLY A 261 -6.60 2.18 -1.01
N ASP A 262 -5.82 2.69 -1.95
CA ASP A 262 -6.25 3.38 -3.17
C ASP A 262 -7.61 4.10 -3.08
N GLY A 263 -7.64 5.33 -2.54
CA GLY A 263 -8.84 6.17 -2.52
C GLY A 263 -9.90 5.79 -1.48
N GLY A 264 -9.58 4.97 -0.48
CA GLY A 264 -10.51 4.47 0.53
C GLY A 264 -11.06 3.07 0.22
N ARG A 265 -10.41 2.34 -0.70
CA ARG A 265 -10.66 0.95 -1.07
C ARG A 265 -9.73 -0.01 -0.30
N PRO A 266 -10.22 -0.76 0.69
CA PRO A 266 -9.43 -1.69 1.49
C PRO A 266 -8.47 -2.60 0.72
N SER A 267 -7.20 -2.58 1.09
CA SER A 267 -6.14 -3.36 0.41
C SER A 267 -6.13 -4.85 0.77
N SER A 268 -6.96 -5.25 1.74
CA SER A 268 -7.12 -6.62 2.18
C SER A 268 -8.57 -6.92 2.54
N TYR A 269 -8.96 -8.19 2.47
CA TYR A 269 -10.27 -8.64 2.95
C TYR A 269 -10.50 -8.26 4.42
N LEU A 270 -9.44 -8.30 5.25
CA LEU A 270 -9.51 -7.90 6.65
C LEU A 270 -9.91 -6.43 6.79
N ASP A 271 -9.25 -5.54 6.05
CA ASP A 271 -9.57 -4.11 6.06
C ASP A 271 -10.95 -3.85 5.46
N LEU A 272 -11.36 -4.67 4.49
CA LEU A 272 -12.66 -4.58 3.85
C LEU A 272 -13.79 -4.98 4.80
N TYR A 273 -13.58 -6.02 5.60
CA TYR A 273 -14.50 -6.38 6.68
C TYR A 273 -14.59 -5.28 7.74
N LYS A 274 -13.44 -4.70 8.14
CA LYS A 274 -13.40 -3.59 9.10
C LYS A 274 -14.17 -2.37 8.60
N GLN A 275 -13.92 -1.96 7.36
CA GLN A 275 -14.60 -0.83 6.74
C GLN A 275 -16.09 -1.11 6.52
N ALA A 276 -16.47 -2.25 5.97
CA ALA A 276 -17.87 -2.58 5.74
C ALA A 276 -18.67 -2.62 7.05
N ALA A 277 -18.07 -3.10 8.15
CA ALA A 277 -18.73 -3.11 9.46
C ALA A 277 -19.10 -1.71 9.96
N THR A 278 -18.36 -0.66 9.60
CA THR A 278 -18.67 0.72 10.05
C THR A 278 -19.99 1.24 9.49
N THR A 279 -20.51 0.63 8.41
CA THR A 279 -21.83 0.98 7.84
C THR A 279 -23.00 0.53 8.71
N CYS A 280 -22.77 -0.39 9.66
CA CYS A 280 -23.77 -0.87 10.60
C CYS A 280 -23.31 -0.71 12.03
N ARG A 281 -23.82 0.31 12.72
CA ARG A 281 -23.45 0.58 14.12
C ARG A 281 -23.73 -0.64 15.00
N GLY A 282 -22.68 -1.16 15.65
CA GLY A 282 -22.74 -2.31 16.56
C GLY A 282 -22.49 -3.68 15.89
N LEU A 283 -22.34 -3.74 14.57
CA LEU A 283 -21.88 -4.95 13.89
C LEU A 283 -20.35 -5.06 14.01
N SER A 284 -19.86 -6.19 14.52
CA SER A 284 -18.41 -6.45 14.55
C SER A 284 -17.91 -6.91 13.18
N TRP A 285 -16.76 -6.38 12.75
CA TRP A 285 -16.06 -6.84 11.54
C TRP A 285 -15.71 -8.33 11.59
N THR A 286 -15.52 -8.89 12.79
CA THR A 286 -15.21 -10.30 12.98
C THR A 286 -16.36 -11.22 12.56
N VAL A 287 -17.61 -10.73 12.58
CA VAL A 287 -18.78 -11.46 12.08
C VAL A 287 -18.73 -11.54 10.55
N LEU A 288 -18.42 -10.42 9.88
CA LEU A 288 -18.27 -10.40 8.42
C LEU A 288 -17.11 -11.29 7.97
N ALA A 289 -15.97 -11.23 8.67
CA ALA A 289 -14.83 -12.09 8.40
C ALA A 289 -15.17 -13.58 8.58
N ALA A 290 -15.89 -13.93 9.66
CA ALA A 290 -16.32 -15.30 9.89
C ALA A 290 -17.28 -15.82 8.81
N ILE A 291 -18.23 -15.00 8.36
CA ILE A 291 -19.12 -15.36 7.24
C ILE A 291 -18.29 -15.56 5.97
N GLY A 292 -17.46 -14.59 5.58
CA GLY A 292 -16.67 -14.72 4.36
C GLY A 292 -15.67 -15.89 4.38
N GLN A 293 -15.16 -16.28 5.55
CA GLN A 293 -14.37 -17.51 5.67
C GLN A 293 -15.23 -18.76 5.44
N VAL A 294 -16.42 -18.84 6.06
CA VAL A 294 -17.31 -20.00 5.95
C VAL A 294 -17.87 -20.16 4.54
N GLU A 295 -18.19 -19.04 3.89
CA GLU A 295 -18.83 -19.03 2.57
C GLU A 295 -17.86 -19.38 1.44
N SER A 296 -16.67 -18.76 1.42
CA SER A 296 -15.80 -18.80 0.25
C SER A 296 -14.31 -18.86 0.59
N ASP A 297 -13.98 -19.03 1.86
CA ASP A 297 -12.61 -18.92 2.37
C ASP A 297 -11.94 -17.58 1.97
N HIS A 298 -12.68 -16.48 2.18
CA HIS A 298 -12.33 -15.10 1.79
C HIS A 298 -12.15 -14.92 0.29
N GLY A 299 -13.08 -15.45 -0.49
CA GLY A 299 -13.10 -15.33 -1.96
C GLY A 299 -12.17 -16.29 -2.68
N ARG A 300 -11.50 -17.21 -1.98
CA ARG A 300 -10.70 -18.29 -2.59
C ARG A 300 -11.55 -19.27 -3.39
N ASN A 301 -12.82 -19.43 -3.00
CA ASN A 301 -13.82 -20.19 -3.73
C ASN A 301 -15.13 -19.38 -3.80
N ALA A 302 -15.20 -18.42 -4.73
CA ALA A 302 -16.34 -17.49 -4.89
C ALA A 302 -17.49 -18.04 -5.74
N GLY A 303 -17.56 -19.37 -5.91
CA GLY A 303 -18.64 -20.03 -6.61
C GLY A 303 -18.60 -19.88 -8.15
N PRO A 304 -19.72 -20.24 -8.82
CA PRO A 304 -21.01 -20.59 -8.23
C PRO A 304 -20.97 -21.86 -7.36
N SER A 305 -21.74 -21.86 -6.28
CA SER A 305 -22.05 -23.09 -5.53
C SER A 305 -23.07 -23.96 -6.27
N SER A 306 -23.25 -25.20 -5.83
CA SER A 306 -24.29 -26.10 -6.37
C SER A 306 -25.72 -25.54 -6.24
N ALA A 307 -25.96 -24.65 -5.28
CA ALA A 307 -27.24 -23.97 -5.08
C ALA A 307 -27.36 -22.66 -5.89
N GLY A 308 -26.32 -22.26 -6.64
CA GLY A 308 -26.30 -21.04 -7.45
C GLY A 308 -25.91 -19.76 -6.69
N ALA A 309 -25.43 -19.87 -5.46
CA ALA A 309 -24.86 -18.73 -4.72
C ALA A 309 -23.50 -18.31 -5.31
N LEU A 310 -23.24 -17.00 -5.35
CA LEU A 310 -22.14 -16.36 -6.07
C LEU A 310 -21.34 -15.41 -5.18
N GLY A 311 -20.07 -15.24 -5.52
CA GLY A 311 -19.20 -14.22 -4.98
C GLY A 311 -18.60 -14.57 -3.62
N PRO A 312 -17.74 -13.70 -3.08
CA PRO A 312 -16.99 -13.97 -1.85
C PRO A 312 -17.88 -14.02 -0.59
N MET A 313 -19.12 -13.55 -0.69
CA MET A 313 -20.11 -13.65 0.40
C MET A 313 -21.26 -14.62 0.06
N GLN A 314 -21.12 -15.40 -1.01
CA GLN A 314 -22.06 -16.44 -1.46
C GLN A 314 -23.52 -15.98 -1.45
N PHE A 315 -23.80 -14.86 -2.13
CA PHE A 315 -25.16 -14.36 -2.26
C PHE A 315 -25.95 -15.18 -3.27
N MET A 316 -27.22 -15.47 -2.96
CA MET A 316 -28.19 -15.85 -3.99
C MET A 316 -28.52 -14.63 -4.86
N PRO A 317 -28.70 -14.78 -6.18
CA PRO A 317 -29.01 -13.65 -7.08
C PRO A 317 -30.24 -12.84 -6.65
N ALA A 318 -31.28 -13.49 -6.12
CA ALA A 318 -32.47 -12.81 -5.60
C ALA A 318 -32.17 -11.94 -4.38
N THR A 319 -31.34 -12.42 -3.44
CA THR A 319 -30.89 -11.65 -2.28
C THR A 319 -30.01 -10.48 -2.72
N TRP A 320 -29.11 -10.71 -3.68
CA TRP A 320 -28.27 -9.65 -4.24
C TRP A 320 -29.09 -8.53 -4.87
N LYS A 321 -30.19 -8.85 -5.56
CA LYS A 321 -31.10 -7.83 -6.13
C LYS A 321 -31.67 -6.88 -5.08
N ALA A 322 -31.87 -7.33 -3.84
CA ALA A 322 -32.40 -6.50 -2.76
C ALA A 322 -31.30 -5.79 -1.94
N TYR A 323 -30.16 -6.44 -1.74
CA TYR A 323 -29.14 -5.99 -0.78
C TYR A 323 -27.80 -5.61 -1.38
N GLY A 324 -27.58 -5.89 -2.67
CA GLY A 324 -26.39 -5.47 -3.39
C GLY A 324 -26.16 -3.96 -3.27
N VAL A 325 -24.89 -3.59 -3.21
CA VAL A 325 -24.45 -2.19 -3.16
C VAL A 325 -23.22 -2.06 -4.06
N ASP A 326 -23.13 -0.93 -4.74
CA ASP A 326 -21.88 -0.46 -5.33
C ASP A 326 -21.04 0.14 -4.19
N GLY A 327 -20.20 -0.70 -3.60
CA GLY A 327 -19.48 -0.43 -2.36
C GLY A 327 -18.18 0.34 -2.58
N ASP A 328 -17.58 0.21 -3.76
CA ASP A 328 -16.42 1.01 -4.19
C ASP A 328 -16.78 2.21 -5.08
N ARG A 329 -18.06 2.39 -5.43
CA ARG A 329 -18.59 3.52 -6.22
C ARG A 329 -18.04 3.57 -7.64
N ASP A 330 -17.80 2.41 -8.25
CA ASP A 330 -17.36 2.32 -9.64
C ASP A 330 -18.51 2.44 -10.66
N GLY A 331 -19.75 2.58 -10.17
CA GLY A 331 -20.97 2.70 -10.96
C GLY A 331 -21.72 1.39 -11.16
N ARG A 332 -21.25 0.27 -10.61
CA ARG A 332 -21.86 -1.06 -10.78
C ARG A 332 -21.83 -1.87 -9.49
N ALA A 333 -22.99 -2.38 -9.07
CA ALA A 333 -23.04 -3.37 -8.00
C ALA A 333 -22.77 -4.79 -8.55
N ASP A 334 -21.54 -5.30 -8.41
CA ASP A 334 -21.13 -6.62 -8.89
C ASP A 334 -21.03 -7.65 -7.75
N ILE A 335 -21.84 -8.71 -7.84
CA ILE A 335 -21.89 -9.80 -6.84
C ILE A 335 -20.53 -10.53 -6.68
N MET A 336 -19.70 -10.53 -7.72
CA MET A 336 -18.38 -11.17 -7.72
C MET A 336 -17.29 -10.24 -7.17
N ASN A 337 -17.54 -8.93 -7.11
CA ASN A 337 -16.60 -7.94 -6.62
C ASN A 337 -16.62 -7.94 -5.07
N PRO A 338 -15.50 -8.25 -4.38
CA PRO A 338 -15.46 -8.20 -2.92
C PRO A 338 -15.78 -6.82 -2.35
N TYR A 339 -15.42 -5.75 -3.06
CA TYR A 339 -15.68 -4.37 -2.64
C TYR A 339 -17.17 -4.04 -2.61
N ASP A 340 -18.01 -4.82 -3.29
CA ASP A 340 -19.46 -4.70 -3.30
C ASP A 340 -20.11 -5.76 -2.41
N ALA A 341 -19.66 -7.00 -2.54
CA ALA A 341 -20.22 -8.15 -1.86
C ALA A 341 -20.11 -8.04 -0.33
N ILE A 342 -18.98 -7.55 0.18
CA ILE A 342 -18.75 -7.43 1.63
C ILE A 342 -19.59 -6.29 2.24
N PRO A 343 -19.62 -5.08 1.67
CA PRO A 343 -20.61 -4.06 2.07
C PRO A 343 -22.06 -4.50 1.90
N GLY A 344 -22.39 -5.28 0.87
CA GLY A 344 -23.71 -5.88 0.67
C GLY A 344 -24.10 -6.83 1.82
N ALA A 345 -23.16 -7.66 2.28
CA ALA A 345 -23.36 -8.52 3.45
C ALA A 345 -23.54 -7.72 4.74
N ALA A 346 -22.78 -6.63 4.91
CA ALA A 346 -22.97 -5.72 6.05
C ALA A 346 -24.37 -5.09 6.04
N LYS A 347 -24.84 -4.60 4.88
CA LYS A 347 -26.20 -4.07 4.70
C LYS A 347 -27.27 -5.12 5.00
N TYR A 348 -27.11 -6.34 4.48
CA TYR A 348 -28.03 -7.46 4.74
C TYR A 348 -28.15 -7.77 6.24
N LEU A 349 -27.01 -7.95 6.92
CA LEU A 349 -27.00 -8.24 8.36
C LEU A 349 -27.58 -7.08 9.18
N CYS A 350 -27.30 -5.84 8.79
CA CYS A 350 -27.83 -4.67 9.47
C CYS A 350 -29.35 -4.58 9.37
N ALA A 351 -29.91 -4.80 8.18
CA ALA A 351 -31.35 -4.85 7.94
C ALA A 351 -32.03 -5.94 8.80
N ASN A 352 -31.34 -7.05 9.05
CA ASN A 352 -31.80 -8.12 9.93
C ASN A 352 -31.48 -7.91 11.42
N GLY A 353 -30.95 -6.75 11.80
CA GLY A 353 -30.78 -6.35 13.20
C GLY A 353 -29.47 -6.75 13.86
N ALA A 354 -28.45 -7.16 13.09
CA ALA A 354 -27.18 -7.63 13.64
C ALA A 354 -26.48 -6.61 14.56
N GLY A 355 -26.60 -5.31 14.25
CA GLY A 355 -26.00 -4.23 15.05
C GLY A 355 -26.52 -4.11 16.49
N ARG A 356 -27.66 -4.76 16.82
CA ARG A 356 -28.19 -4.80 18.19
C ARG A 356 -27.51 -5.86 19.07
N GLY A 357 -26.65 -6.71 18.50
CA GLY A 357 -25.95 -7.75 19.25
C GLY A 357 -26.88 -8.85 19.80
N GLY A 358 -26.32 -9.68 20.70
CA GLY A 358 -27.07 -10.70 21.46
C GLY A 358 -27.97 -11.59 20.58
N LYS A 359 -29.24 -11.75 21.00
CA LYS A 359 -30.25 -12.55 20.28
C LYS A 359 -30.52 -12.04 18.86
N GLN A 360 -30.34 -10.75 18.61
CA GLN A 360 -30.60 -10.15 17.30
C GLN A 360 -29.48 -10.43 16.32
N LEU A 361 -28.23 -10.43 16.79
CA LEU A 361 -27.10 -10.92 15.98
C LEU A 361 -27.28 -12.40 15.60
N TYR A 362 -27.69 -13.23 16.57
CA TYR A 362 -27.98 -14.65 16.28
C TYR A 362 -29.04 -14.80 15.19
N ARG A 363 -30.16 -14.08 15.30
CA ARG A 363 -31.24 -14.10 14.30
C ARG A 363 -30.77 -13.58 12.94
N ALA A 364 -29.95 -12.53 12.89
CA ALA A 364 -29.46 -11.99 11.63
C ALA A 364 -28.54 -12.97 10.88
N VAL A 365 -27.67 -13.68 11.60
CA VAL A 365 -26.83 -14.73 11.01
C VAL A 365 -27.67 -15.94 10.58
N TYR A 366 -28.73 -16.27 11.32
CA TYR A 366 -29.69 -17.32 10.92
C TYR A 366 -30.47 -16.97 9.65
N GLN A 367 -30.79 -15.69 9.43
CA GLN A 367 -31.41 -15.26 8.18
C GLN A 367 -30.45 -15.41 6.99
N TYR A 368 -29.15 -15.18 7.23
CA TYR A 368 -28.11 -15.41 6.22
C TYR A 368 -28.06 -16.88 5.76
N ASN A 369 -28.13 -17.80 6.72
CA ASN A 369 -28.27 -19.24 6.47
C ASN A 369 -29.09 -19.88 7.60
N HIS A 370 -30.22 -20.50 7.24
CA HIS A 370 -31.26 -21.03 8.14
C HIS A 370 -30.84 -22.34 8.84
N ALA A 371 -29.64 -22.35 9.41
CA ALA A 371 -29.05 -23.48 10.09
C ALA A 371 -28.43 -23.05 11.41
N HIS A 372 -28.92 -23.58 12.53
CA HIS A 372 -28.38 -23.26 13.85
C HIS A 372 -26.89 -23.61 13.99
N TRP A 373 -26.44 -24.71 13.35
CA TRP A 373 -25.02 -25.09 13.33
C TRP A 373 -24.16 -24.04 12.61
N TYR A 374 -24.68 -23.40 11.55
CA TYR A 374 -24.00 -22.34 10.82
C TYR A 374 -23.82 -21.12 11.71
N VAL A 375 -24.88 -20.71 12.42
CA VAL A 375 -24.84 -19.57 13.35
C VAL A 375 -23.79 -19.81 14.43
N GLN A 376 -23.77 -21.01 15.03
CA GLN A 376 -22.78 -21.36 16.05
C GLN A 376 -21.35 -21.34 15.48
N LYS A 377 -21.13 -21.89 14.28
CA LYS A 377 -19.84 -21.87 13.59
C LYS A 377 -19.35 -20.45 13.36
N VAL A 378 -20.18 -19.60 12.76
CA VAL A 378 -19.86 -18.18 12.49
C VAL A 378 -19.55 -17.42 13.78
N LEU A 379 -20.39 -17.53 14.81
CA LEU A 379 -20.16 -16.80 16.07
C LEU A 379 -18.94 -17.32 16.83
N SER A 380 -18.65 -18.62 16.76
CA SER A 380 -17.41 -19.18 17.33
C SER A 380 -16.18 -18.64 16.62
N LEU A 381 -16.20 -18.64 15.29
CA LEU A 381 -15.11 -18.12 14.47
C LEU A 381 -14.91 -16.61 14.63
N ALA A 382 -16.00 -15.85 14.75
CA ALA A 382 -15.96 -14.42 15.04
C ALA A 382 -15.30 -14.12 16.40
N ARG A 383 -15.51 -14.96 17.41
CA ARG A 383 -14.78 -14.87 18.70
C ARG A 383 -13.30 -15.20 18.54
N ALA A 384 -12.95 -16.20 17.73
CA ALA A 384 -11.55 -16.54 17.45
C ALA A 384 -10.83 -15.39 16.72
N TYR A 385 -11.48 -14.75 15.76
CA TYR A 385 -10.97 -13.52 15.14
C TYR A 385 -10.81 -12.40 16.15
N ALA A 386 -11.79 -12.18 17.02
CA ALA A 386 -11.68 -11.16 18.05
C ALA A 386 -10.47 -11.41 18.96
N ALA A 387 -10.26 -12.63 19.44
CA ALA A 387 -9.13 -12.97 20.31
C ALA A 387 -7.75 -12.89 19.62
N ARG A 388 -7.70 -13.13 18.30
CA ARG A 388 -6.45 -13.10 17.53
C ARG A 388 -6.03 -11.68 17.12
N PHE A 389 -6.99 -10.76 17.00
CA PHE A 389 -6.79 -9.41 16.48
C PHE A 389 -7.21 -8.32 17.49
N SER A 390 -7.33 -8.68 18.77
CA SER A 390 -7.58 -7.78 19.91
C SER A 390 -6.32 -7.11 20.45
#